data_AF-A0A059X0V4-F1
#
_entry.id   AF-A0A059X0V4-F1
#
_cell.length_a   1.000
_cell.length_b   1.000
_cell.length_c   1.000
_cell.angle_alpha   90.00
_cell.angle_beta   90.00
_cell.angle_gamma   90.00
#
_symmetry.space_group_name_H-M   'P 1'
#
loop_
_entity.id
_entity.type
_entity.pdbx_description
1 polymer ?
#
loop_
_entity_poly.entity_id
_entity_poly.type
_entity_poly.pdbx_seq_one_letter_code
_entity_poly.pdbx_strand_id
1 'polypeptide(L)'
;MIRFKAPILQFDKKGEKTGWTYIEIPEELTQKLKPGNKQSFRVKGKLDNFPFKQTALLPMGGGDFILPLNAEFRKGIKKRFGASVEVRMEVDDSPFQMSKDFIECLKDEPKALAHFKTLPGSTV
;
A
#
# COMPACT_ATOMS: atom_id res chain seq x y z
N MET A 1 -4.69 5.78 -14.32
CA MET A 1 -5.70 5.19 -13.42
C MET A 1 -6.18 3.85 -13.98
N ILE A 2 -6.26 2.80 -13.16
CA ILE A 2 -6.80 1.47 -13.52
C ILE A 2 -8.09 1.17 -12.75
N ARG A 3 -8.94 0.32 -13.31
CA ARG A 3 -10.14 -0.22 -12.66
C ARG A 3 -10.31 -1.70 -12.98
N PHE A 4 -10.57 -2.52 -11.96
CA PHE A 4 -10.81 -3.95 -12.12
C PHE A 4 -11.58 -4.50 -10.90
N LYS A 5 -11.97 -5.77 -10.96
CA LYS A 5 -12.46 -6.52 -9.80
C LYS A 5 -11.47 -7.61 -9.45
N ALA A 6 -11.24 -7.82 -8.17
CA ALA A 6 -10.38 -8.90 -7.69
C ALA A 6 -11.02 -9.63 -6.51
N PRO A 7 -10.82 -10.95 -6.37
CA PRO A 7 -11.14 -11.65 -5.14
C PRO A 7 -10.17 -11.27 -4.02
N ILE A 8 -10.66 -11.28 -2.78
CA ILE A 8 -9.80 -11.17 -1.60
C ILE A 8 -9.18 -12.54 -1.34
N LEU A 9 -7.86 -12.62 -1.45
CA LEU A 9 -7.06 -13.82 -1.26
C LEU A 9 -6.39 -13.82 0.11
N GLN A 10 -5.91 -15.00 0.50
CA GLN A 10 -5.13 -15.27 1.70
C GLN A 10 -4.04 -16.26 1.31
N PHE A 11 -2.86 -16.20 1.93
CA PHE A 11 -1.80 -17.13 1.59
C PHE A 11 -2.09 -18.51 2.19
N ASP A 12 -2.31 -19.50 1.31
CA ASP A 12 -2.47 -20.89 1.70
C ASP A 12 -1.11 -21.57 1.79
N LYS A 13 -0.45 -21.48 2.96
CA LYS A 13 0.61 -22.43 3.33
C LYS A 13 0.83 -22.46 4.84
N LYS A 14 0.39 -23.57 5.45
CA LYS A 14 0.74 -24.05 6.80
C LYS A 14 0.63 -23.01 7.92
N GLY A 15 -0.59 -22.73 8.36
CA GLY A 15 -0.81 -22.11 9.66
C GLY A 15 -0.50 -20.62 9.74
N GLU A 16 -0.81 -19.86 8.69
CA GLU A 16 -0.82 -18.40 8.74
C GLU A 16 -1.88 -17.92 9.78
N LYS A 17 -1.44 -17.76 11.03
CA LYS A 17 -2.27 -17.25 12.14
C LYS A 17 -2.47 -15.73 12.10
N THR A 18 -1.97 -15.06 11.06
CA THR A 18 -1.93 -13.59 10.97
C THR A 18 -3.22 -13.00 10.42
N GLY A 19 -4.05 -13.79 9.71
CA GLY A 19 -5.27 -13.30 9.07
C GLY A 19 -5.00 -12.24 7.98
N TRP A 20 -3.81 -12.28 7.37
CA TRP A 20 -3.46 -11.40 6.27
C TRP A 20 -4.25 -11.78 5.03
N THR A 21 -4.88 -10.77 4.44
CA THR A 21 -5.59 -10.90 3.17
C THR A 21 -5.05 -9.88 2.20
N TYR A 22 -5.11 -10.16 0.90
CA TYR A 22 -4.60 -9.28 -0.14
C TYR A 22 -5.45 -9.39 -1.40
N ILE A 23 -5.23 -8.47 -2.34
CA ILE A 23 -5.69 -8.62 -3.72
C ILE A 23 -4.45 -8.66 -4.63
N GLU A 24 -4.53 -9.44 -5.70
CA GLU A 24 -3.51 -9.45 -6.75
C GLU A 24 -3.80 -8.40 -7.81
N ILE A 25 -2.74 -7.80 -8.34
CA ILE A 25 -2.75 -6.87 -9.44
C ILE A 25 -1.87 -7.49 -10.53
N PRO A 26 -2.49 -8.02 -11.61
CA PRO A 26 -1.76 -8.65 -12.70
C PRO A 26 -0.76 -7.70 -13.36
N GLU A 27 0.31 -8.26 -13.92
CA GLU A 27 1.35 -7.51 -14.63
C GLU A 27 0.77 -6.51 -15.65
N GLU A 28 -0.23 -6.92 -16.44
CA GLU A 28 -0.85 -6.04 -17.45
C GLU A 28 -1.41 -4.73 -16.86
N LEU A 29 -1.85 -4.76 -15.61
CA LEU A 29 -2.36 -3.58 -14.91
C LEU A 29 -1.24 -2.81 -14.20
N THR A 30 -0.22 -3.49 -13.66
CA THR A 30 0.93 -2.81 -13.05
C THR A 30 1.78 -2.09 -14.08
N GLN A 31 1.95 -2.65 -15.28
CA GLN A 31 2.62 -1.98 -16.40
C GLN A 31 1.88 -0.72 -16.84
N LYS A 32 0.54 -0.69 -16.74
CA LYS A 32 -0.26 0.53 -17.00
C LYS A 32 -0.11 1.58 -15.90
N LEU A 33 0.20 1.17 -14.67
CA LEU A 33 0.41 2.08 -13.55
C LEU A 33 1.83 2.65 -13.56
N LYS A 34 2.84 1.79 -13.64
CA LYS A 34 4.25 2.15 -13.53
C LYS A 34 5.10 1.19 -14.38
N PRO A 35 5.28 1.48 -15.68
CA PRO A 35 5.98 0.59 -16.61
C PRO A 35 7.40 0.23 -16.15
N GLY A 36 7.77 -1.05 -16.28
CA GLY A 36 9.12 -1.56 -15.99
C GLY A 36 9.50 -1.59 -14.50
N ASN A 37 8.60 -1.20 -13.59
CA ASN A 37 8.89 -1.10 -12.17
C ASN A 37 8.80 -2.47 -11.48
N LYS A 38 9.89 -2.88 -10.82
CA LYS A 38 9.99 -4.15 -10.07
C LYS A 38 10.05 -3.98 -8.56
N GLN A 39 9.90 -2.74 -8.06
CA GLN A 39 10.00 -2.37 -6.65
C GLN A 39 8.64 -1.95 -6.11
N SER A 40 8.49 -1.91 -4.78
CA SER A 40 7.29 -1.32 -4.17
C SER A 40 7.07 0.12 -4.63
N PHE A 41 5.81 0.52 -4.76
CA PHE A 41 5.43 1.90 -5.02
C PHE A 41 4.07 2.23 -4.42
N ARG A 42 3.81 3.52 -4.23
CA ARG A 42 2.59 4.03 -3.62
C ARG A 42 1.48 4.20 -4.63
N VAL A 43 0.28 3.86 -4.20
CA VAL A 43 -0.97 4.06 -4.91
C VAL A 43 -2.00 4.74 -4.02
N LYS A 44 -2.94 5.40 -4.67
CA LYS A 44 -4.16 5.95 -4.07
C LYS A 44 -5.36 5.53 -4.88
N GLY A 45 -6.53 5.55 -4.27
CA GLY A 45 -7.72 5.06 -4.95
C GLY A 45 -8.88 4.75 -4.04
N LYS A 46 -9.70 3.79 -4.47
CA LYS A 46 -10.84 3.27 -3.74
C LYS A 46 -10.93 1.75 -3.88
N LEU A 47 -11.30 1.10 -2.79
CA LEU A 47 -11.77 -0.28 -2.73
C LEU A 47 -13.28 -0.23 -2.44
N ASP A 48 -14.10 -0.62 -3.41
CA ASP A 48 -15.53 -0.29 -3.48
C ASP A 48 -15.76 1.22 -3.26
N ASN A 49 -16.35 1.59 -2.11
CA ASN A 49 -16.59 2.97 -1.69
C ASN A 49 -15.54 3.49 -0.70
N PHE A 50 -14.62 2.65 -0.24
CA PHE A 50 -13.62 3.01 0.77
C PHE A 50 -12.38 3.65 0.12
N PRO A 51 -12.09 4.94 0.38
CA PRO A 51 -10.93 5.61 -0.19
C PRO A 51 -9.63 5.27 0.55
N PHE A 52 -8.51 5.28 -0.17
CA PHE A 52 -7.18 5.10 0.40
C PHE A 52 -6.15 5.95 -0.35
N LYS A 53 -5.01 6.20 0.30
CA LYS A 53 -3.86 6.94 -0.23
C LYS A 53 -2.57 6.40 0.39
N GLN A 54 -1.41 6.75 -0.19
CA GLN A 54 -0.09 6.42 0.35
C GLN A 54 0.08 4.93 0.69
N THR A 55 -0.57 4.06 -0.08
CA THR A 55 -0.59 2.62 0.18
C THR A 55 0.37 1.90 -0.76
N ALA A 56 1.24 1.04 -0.24
CA ALA A 56 2.24 0.34 -1.03
C ALA A 56 1.65 -0.87 -1.77
N LEU A 57 1.99 -1.00 -3.06
CA LEU A 57 1.91 -2.28 -3.78
C LEU A 57 3.23 -3.03 -3.62
N LEU A 58 3.16 -4.32 -3.31
CA LEU A 58 4.34 -5.17 -3.11
C LEU A 58 4.52 -6.13 -4.29
N PRO A 59 5.73 -6.27 -4.86
CA PRO A 59 5.96 -7.22 -5.95
C PRO A 59 5.88 -8.66 -5.43
N MET A 60 5.22 -9.54 -6.18
CA MET A 60 5.15 -10.99 -5.90
C MET A 60 6.09 -11.82 -6.78
N GLY A 61 6.82 -11.18 -7.70
CA GLY A 61 7.58 -11.83 -8.75
C GLY A 61 6.75 -11.98 -10.03
N GLY A 62 7.43 -12.24 -11.16
CA GLY A 62 6.73 -12.42 -12.45
C GLY A 62 6.02 -11.18 -13.01
N GLY A 63 6.23 -9.99 -12.43
CA GLY A 63 5.56 -8.75 -12.85
C GLY A 63 4.26 -8.44 -12.08
N ASP A 64 3.77 -9.40 -11.31
CA ASP A 64 2.58 -9.26 -10.48
C ASP A 64 2.90 -8.53 -9.17
N PHE A 65 1.89 -7.80 -8.69
CA PHE A 65 1.93 -7.11 -7.42
C PHE A 65 0.74 -7.52 -6.56
N ILE A 66 0.86 -7.30 -5.25
CA ILE A 66 -0.25 -7.43 -4.31
C ILE A 66 -0.50 -6.12 -3.60
N LEU A 67 -1.76 -5.91 -3.23
CA LEU A 67 -2.17 -4.91 -2.27
C LEU A 67 -2.61 -5.63 -0.98
N PRO A 68 -1.81 -5.58 0.10
CA PRO A 68 -2.23 -6.09 1.39
C PRO A 68 -3.45 -5.33 1.93
N LEU A 69 -4.44 -6.07 2.43
CA LEU A 69 -5.63 -5.53 3.07
C LEU A 69 -5.46 -5.49 4.59
N ASN A 70 -5.01 -4.33 5.08
CA ASN A 70 -4.85 -4.09 6.51
C ASN A 70 -6.21 -4.09 7.26
N ALA A 71 -6.18 -3.89 8.57
CA ALA A 71 -7.39 -3.87 9.39
C ALA A 71 -8.37 -2.74 8.99
N GLU A 72 -7.85 -1.59 8.55
CA GLU A 72 -8.65 -0.45 8.11
C GLU A 72 -9.41 -0.78 6.84
N PHE A 73 -8.75 -1.34 5.82
CA PHE A 73 -9.38 -1.78 4.59
C PHE A 73 -10.46 -2.82 4.86
N ARG A 74 -10.16 -3.86 5.66
CA ARG A 74 -11.14 -4.90 6.00
C ARG A 74 -12.39 -4.33 6.69
N LYS A 75 -12.22 -3.37 7.60
CA LYS A 75 -13.34 -2.67 8.26
C LYS A 75 -14.10 -1.75 7.30
N GLY A 76 -13.38 -1.07 6.41
CA GLY A 76 -13.92 -0.12 5.46
C GLY A 76 -14.77 -0.77 4.37
N ILE A 77 -14.27 -1.84 3.76
CA ILE A 77 -14.97 -2.56 2.68
C ILE A 77 -16.01 -3.55 3.23
N LYS A 78 -15.87 -4.00 4.49
CA LYS A 78 -16.74 -4.99 5.15
C LYS A 78 -16.87 -6.31 4.38
N LYS A 79 -15.81 -6.70 3.68
CA LYS A 79 -15.69 -7.94 2.90
C LYS A 79 -14.61 -8.83 3.50
N ARG A 80 -14.77 -10.14 3.31
CA ARG A 80 -13.87 -11.18 3.83
C ARG A 80 -13.21 -11.94 2.69
N PHE A 81 -12.30 -12.87 3.03
CA PHE A 81 -11.72 -13.82 2.09
C PHE A 81 -12.77 -14.42 1.13
N GLY A 82 -12.41 -14.54 -0.15
CA GLY A 82 -13.26 -15.03 -1.23
C GLY A 82 -14.24 -14.00 -1.80
N ALA A 83 -14.51 -12.89 -1.12
CA ALA A 83 -15.37 -11.84 -1.66
C ALA A 83 -14.66 -11.04 -2.77
N SER A 84 -15.43 -10.58 -3.76
CA SER A 84 -14.92 -9.72 -4.82
C SER A 84 -15.00 -8.24 -4.42
N VAL A 85 -13.94 -7.47 -4.66
CA VAL A 85 -13.85 -6.02 -4.42
C VAL A 85 -13.67 -5.27 -5.73
N GLU A 86 -14.38 -4.15 -5.92
CA GLU A 86 -14.11 -3.24 -7.03
C GLU A 86 -12.90 -2.36 -6.67
N VAL A 87 -11.90 -2.33 -7.53
CA VAL A 87 -10.66 -1.63 -7.28
C VAL A 87 -10.51 -0.52 -8.30
N ARG A 88 -10.21 0.69 -7.81
CA ARG A 88 -9.88 1.85 -8.63
C ARG A 88 -8.62 2.45 -8.05
N MET A 89 -7.53 2.53 -8.81
CA MET A 89 -6.28 3.09 -8.29
C MET A 89 -5.41 3.75 -9.34
N GLU A 90 -4.50 4.58 -8.88
CA GLU A 90 -3.43 5.22 -9.64
C GLU A 90 -2.20 5.39 -8.76
N VAL A 91 -1.05 5.71 -9.39
CA VAL A 91 0.18 6.03 -8.66
C VAL A 91 -0.07 7.24 -7.76
N ASP A 92 0.43 7.17 -6.53
CA ASP A 92 0.37 8.26 -5.57
C ASP A 92 1.74 8.91 -5.44
N ASP A 93 1.96 9.96 -6.23
CA ASP A 93 3.16 10.80 -6.17
C ASP A 93 3.04 11.92 -5.13
N SER A 94 2.00 11.91 -4.27
CA SER A 94 1.90 12.93 -3.23
C SER A 94 3.07 12.82 -2.27
N PRO A 95 3.68 13.96 -1.88
CA PRO A 95 4.82 13.92 -0.97
C PRO A 95 4.36 13.39 0.38
N PHE A 96 5.16 12.49 0.95
CA PHE A 96 4.97 12.08 2.32
C PHE A 96 5.09 13.31 3.24
N GLN A 97 4.04 13.58 4.01
CA GLN A 97 4.04 14.68 4.97
C GLN A 97 4.38 14.14 6.35
N MET A 98 5.51 14.61 6.87
CA MET A 98 5.90 14.32 8.25
C MET A 98 4.93 15.00 9.22
N SER A 99 4.63 14.34 10.34
CA SER A 99 3.83 14.94 11.41
C SER A 99 4.53 16.21 11.92
N LYS A 100 3.78 17.32 11.99
CA LYS A 100 4.29 18.59 12.51
C LYS A 100 4.71 18.46 13.97
N ASP A 101 3.86 17.82 14.78
CA ASP A 101 4.08 17.59 16.20
C ASP A 101 5.35 16.76 16.43
N PHE A 102 5.60 15.75 15.58
CA PHE A 102 6.82 14.95 15.68
C PHE A 102 8.08 15.79 15.41
N ILE A 103 8.05 16.65 14.40
CA ILE A 103 9.16 17.56 14.10
C ILE A 103 9.33 18.61 15.20
N GLU A 104 8.24 19.08 15.80
CA GLU A 104 8.26 20.00 16.93
C GLU A 104 8.96 19.37 18.13
N CYS A 105 8.56 18.16 18.54
CA CYS A 105 9.24 17.43 19.62
C CYS A 105 10.72 17.18 19.34
N LEU A 106 11.11 16.95 18.08
CA LEU A 106 12.52 16.76 17.73
C LEU A 106 13.37 18.04 17.84
N LYS A 107 12.77 19.23 17.74
CA LYS A 107 13.51 20.49 17.90
C LYS A 107 14.05 20.69 19.32
N ASP A 108 13.39 20.08 20.30
CA ASP A 108 13.83 20.11 21.70
C ASP A 108 15.13 19.32 21.91
N GLU A 109 15.47 18.40 20.98
CA GLU A 109 16.68 17.59 20.99
C GLU A 109 17.52 17.79 19.71
N PRO A 110 18.36 18.85 19.62
CA PRO A 110 19.06 19.23 18.39
C PRO A 110 19.95 18.12 17.80
N LYS A 111 20.54 17.26 18.63
CA LYS A 111 21.34 16.12 18.18
C LYS A 111 20.48 15.07 17.47
N ALA A 112 19.30 14.78 18.02
CA ALA A 112 18.36 13.84 17.43
C ALA A 112 17.80 14.39 16.11
N LEU A 113 17.45 15.69 16.06
CA LEU A 113 17.01 16.34 14.82
C LEU A 113 18.08 16.31 13.73
N ALA A 114 19.34 16.58 14.07
CA ALA A 114 20.44 16.55 13.13
C ALA A 114 20.63 15.15 12.54
N HIS A 115 20.63 14.11 13.39
CA HIS A 115 20.73 12.73 12.93
C HIS A 115 19.51 12.33 12.08
N PHE A 116 18.29 12.65 12.52
CA PHE A 116 17.07 12.35 11.79
C PHE A 116 17.07 12.91 10.36
N LYS A 117 17.58 14.14 10.17
CA LYS A 117 17.71 14.78 8.85
C LYS A 117 18.71 14.10 7.92
N THR A 118 19.58 13.22 8.44
CA THR A 118 20.51 12.41 7.61
C THR A 118 19.89 11.09 7.14
N LEU A 119 18.77 10.66 7.75
CA LEU A 119 18.13 9.40 7.38
C LEU A 119 17.43 9.55 6.02
N PRO A 120 17.52 8.54 5.14
CA PRO A 120 16.76 8.55 3.91
C PRO A 120 15.26 8.55 4.23
N GLY A 121 14.49 9.34 3.50
CA GLY A 121 13.04 9.24 3.53
C GLY A 121 12.60 7.84 3.09
N SER A 122 11.42 7.38 3.56
CA SER A 122 10.85 6.11 3.15
C SER A 122 10.66 6.06 1.62
N THR A 123 11.62 5.46 0.92
CA THR A 123 11.56 5.12 -0.51
C THR A 123 10.92 3.74 -0.65
N VAL A 124 9.64 3.63 -0.33
CA VAL A 124 8.84 2.41 -0.47
C VAL A 124 7.47 2.76 -0.97
#